data_AF-A0A9P4SG68-F1
#
_entry.id   AF-A0A9P4SG68-F1
#
_cell.length_a   1.000
_cell.length_b   1.000
_cell.length_c   1.000
_cell.angle_alpha   90.00
_cell.angle_beta   90.00
_cell.angle_gamma   90.00
#
_symmetry.space_group_name_H-M   'P 1'
#
loop_
_entity.id
_entity.type
_entity.pdbx_description
1 polymer ?
#
loop_
_entity_poly.entity_id
_entity_poly.type
_entity_poly.pdbx_seq_one_letter_code
_entity_poly.pdbx_strand_id
1 'polypeptide(L)'
;MAPLLSLISQALALAALVRGAASTSLSDSWRDADVGQSGYVGGGHGLDPAVVDSAQFKELWASHFGKTEKHYAKPLVYTLSAGQQVLFLASTANIIRTIDAKTGELLNYRQVAEPFPLAEVYCTGIAEWVHQTTLGCIY
;
A
#
# COMPACT_ATOMS: atom_id res chain seq x y z
N MET A 1 -13.40 -10.34 -54.40
CA MET A 1 -12.57 -10.99 -53.35
C MET A 1 -11.87 -10.00 -52.40
N ALA A 2 -11.51 -8.78 -52.83
CA ALA A 2 -10.90 -7.76 -51.97
C ALA A 2 -11.71 -7.26 -50.74
N PRO A 3 -13.05 -7.14 -50.76
CA PRO A 3 -13.78 -6.55 -49.62
C PRO A 3 -13.89 -7.50 -48.42
N LEU A 4 -13.91 -8.82 -48.66
CA LEU A 4 -14.05 -9.82 -47.60
C LEU A 4 -12.79 -9.91 -46.72
N LEU A 5 -11.60 -9.81 -47.35
CA LEU A 5 -10.30 -9.80 -46.66
C LEU A 5 -10.10 -8.53 -45.80
N SER A 6 -10.66 -7.40 -46.24
CA SER A 6 -10.64 -6.14 -45.49
C SER A 6 -11.50 -6.22 -44.22
N LEU A 7 -12.71 -6.78 -44.32
CA LEU A 7 -13.57 -6.99 -43.13
C LEU A 7 -12.93 -7.92 -42.10
N ILE A 8 -12.30 -9.01 -42.55
CA ILE A 8 -11.63 -9.97 -41.65
C ILE A 8 -10.46 -9.31 -40.93
N SER A 9 -9.68 -8.48 -41.63
CA SER A 9 -8.54 -7.76 -41.03
C SER A 9 -8.99 -6.71 -40.01
N GLN A 10 -10.08 -5.99 -40.30
CA GLN A 10 -10.68 -5.04 -39.36
C GLN A 10 -11.28 -5.73 -38.12
N ALA A 11 -11.93 -6.90 -38.31
CA ALA A 11 -12.45 -7.69 -37.20
C ALA A 11 -11.34 -8.25 -36.29
N LEU A 12 -10.22 -8.70 -36.88
CA LEU A 12 -9.05 -9.15 -36.12
C LEU A 12 -8.40 -8.00 -35.35
N ALA A 13 -8.27 -6.83 -35.96
CA ALA A 13 -7.73 -5.64 -35.30
C ALA A 13 -8.59 -5.20 -34.12
N LEU A 14 -9.92 -5.23 -34.27
CA LEU A 14 -10.86 -4.90 -33.19
C LEU A 14 -10.83 -5.94 -32.06
N ALA A 15 -10.75 -7.24 -32.39
CA ALA A 15 -10.62 -8.31 -31.41
C ALA A 15 -9.29 -8.25 -30.63
N ALA A 16 -8.19 -7.83 -31.28
CA ALA A 16 -6.91 -7.61 -30.63
C ALA A 16 -6.96 -6.40 -29.67
N LEU A 17 -7.66 -5.32 -30.05
CA LEU A 17 -7.84 -4.13 -29.22
C LEU A 17 -8.68 -4.42 -27.95
N VAL A 18 -9.74 -5.21 -28.09
CA VAL A 18 -10.60 -5.63 -26.96
C VAL A 18 -9.83 -6.54 -25.98
N ARG A 19 -8.94 -7.40 -26.47
CA ARG A 19 -8.06 -8.22 -25.60
C ARG A 19 -6.98 -7.40 -24.90
N GLY A 20 -6.47 -6.34 -25.53
CA GLY A 20 -5.54 -5.40 -24.91
C GLY A 20 -6.18 -4.57 -23.79
N ALA A 21 -7.43 -4.13 -23.96
CA ALA A 21 -8.17 -3.37 -22.96
C ALA A 21 -8.53 -4.19 -21.69
N ALA A 22 -8.56 -5.52 -21.79
CA ALA A 22 -8.77 -6.43 -20.66
C ALA A 22 -7.46 -6.80 -19.92
N SER A 23 -6.32 -6.22 -20.31
CA SER A 23 -5.02 -6.48 -19.67
C SER A 23 -4.78 -5.68 -18.38
N THR A 24 -5.72 -4.82 -17.96
CA THR A 24 -5.72 -4.30 -16.60
C THR A 24 -6.25 -5.40 -15.68
N SER A 25 -5.32 -6.12 -15.07
CA SER A 25 -5.68 -7.16 -14.12
C SER A 25 -6.45 -6.53 -12.95
N LEU A 26 -7.39 -7.25 -12.31
CA LEU A 26 -8.02 -6.77 -11.07
C LEU A 26 -6.98 -6.43 -9.97
N SER A 27 -5.76 -6.98 -10.10
CA SER A 27 -4.56 -6.69 -9.31
C SER A 27 -3.90 -5.33 -9.59
N ASP A 28 -4.27 -4.59 -10.64
CA ASP A 28 -3.72 -3.25 -10.96
C ASP A 28 -4.49 -2.08 -10.34
N SER A 29 -5.41 -2.36 -9.42
CA SER A 29 -5.98 -1.34 -8.55
C SER A 29 -5.25 -1.35 -7.21
N TRP A 30 -4.87 -0.17 -6.71
CA TRP A 30 -4.34 0.02 -5.36
C TRP A 30 -5.41 -0.37 -4.34
N ARG A 31 -5.50 -1.66 -4.03
CA ARG A 31 -6.48 -2.20 -3.09
C ARG A 31 -5.83 -2.38 -1.73
N ASP A 32 -6.66 -2.17 -0.72
CA ASP A 32 -6.27 -2.57 0.62
C ASP A 32 -6.28 -4.11 0.75
N ALA A 33 -6.03 -4.62 1.95
CA ALA A 33 -5.96 -6.06 2.24
C ALA A 33 -7.23 -6.87 1.88
N ASP A 34 -8.37 -6.20 1.63
CA ASP A 34 -9.64 -6.82 1.24
C ASP A 34 -10.26 -6.20 -0.03
N VAL A 35 -11.11 -6.96 -0.71
CA VAL A 35 -11.78 -6.55 -1.96
C VAL A 35 -12.62 -5.28 -1.78
N GLY A 36 -13.19 -5.08 -0.59
CA GLY A 36 -14.00 -3.90 -0.26
C GLY A 36 -13.19 -2.68 0.17
N GLN A 37 -11.85 -2.79 0.30
CA GLN A 37 -10.98 -1.77 0.87
C GLN A 37 -11.43 -1.28 2.26
N SER A 38 -12.09 -2.13 3.02
CA SER A 38 -12.62 -1.81 4.35
C SER A 38 -11.54 -1.84 5.42
N GLY A 39 -10.39 -2.46 5.14
CA GLY A 39 -9.39 -2.82 6.14
C GLY A 39 -9.83 -3.98 7.03
N TYR A 40 -11.06 -4.49 6.86
CA TYR A 40 -11.57 -5.66 7.54
C TYR A 40 -11.22 -6.91 6.73
N VAL A 41 -10.10 -7.53 7.10
CA VAL A 41 -9.85 -8.91 6.74
C VAL A 41 -10.87 -9.73 7.52
N GLY A 42 -11.74 -10.53 6.91
CA GLY A 42 -12.71 -11.34 7.68
C GLY A 42 -12.04 -12.49 8.44
N GLY A 43 -12.81 -13.15 9.32
CA GLY A 43 -12.35 -14.34 10.05
C GLY A 43 -12.07 -14.07 11.54
N GLY A 44 -11.37 -15.01 12.18
CA GLY A 44 -10.94 -14.86 13.58
C GLY A 44 -9.55 -14.21 13.65
N HIS A 45 -9.43 -13.06 14.30
CA HIS A 45 -8.16 -12.31 14.39
C HIS A 45 -7.38 -12.57 15.68
N GLY A 46 -7.84 -13.50 16.52
CA GLY A 46 -7.19 -13.81 17.81
C GLY A 46 -7.17 -12.63 18.79
N LEU A 47 -7.98 -11.60 18.56
CA LEU A 47 -8.15 -10.44 19.43
C LEU A 47 -9.55 -10.48 20.04
N ASP A 48 -9.61 -10.75 21.34
CA ASP A 48 -10.82 -10.69 22.15
C ASP A 48 -10.95 -9.28 22.75
N PRO A 49 -12.09 -8.58 22.57
CA PRO A 49 -12.32 -7.27 23.19
C PRO A 49 -12.04 -7.25 24.70
N ALA A 50 -12.37 -8.31 25.42
CA ALA A 50 -12.13 -8.40 26.86
C ALA A 50 -10.62 -8.41 27.19
N VAL A 51 -9.78 -8.96 26.31
CA VAL A 51 -8.32 -8.94 26.46
C VAL A 51 -7.77 -7.55 26.14
N VAL A 52 -8.28 -6.91 25.08
CA VAL A 52 -7.88 -5.54 24.67
C VAL A 52 -8.18 -4.51 25.77
N ASP A 53 -9.31 -4.67 26.47
CA ASP A 53 -9.72 -3.79 27.57
C ASP A 53 -9.02 -4.11 28.92
N SER A 54 -8.13 -5.10 28.93
CA SER A 54 -7.43 -5.55 30.14
C SER A 54 -5.96 -5.16 30.17
N ALA A 55 -5.35 -5.29 31.35
CA ALA A 55 -3.90 -5.11 31.53
C ALA A 55 -3.04 -6.17 30.78
N GLN A 56 -3.66 -7.18 30.15
CA GLN A 56 -2.93 -8.16 29.34
C GLN A 56 -2.51 -7.59 27.99
N PHE A 57 -3.25 -6.60 27.46
CA PHE A 57 -2.89 -5.92 26.22
C PHE A 57 -1.77 -4.92 26.50
N LYS A 58 -0.61 -5.16 25.89
CA LYS A 58 0.61 -4.40 26.13
C LYS A 58 1.38 -4.17 24.84
N GLU A 59 2.14 -3.08 24.82
CA GLU A 59 3.12 -2.83 23.77
C GLU A 59 4.22 -3.90 23.80
N LEU A 60 4.49 -4.50 22.64
CA LEU A 60 5.57 -5.49 22.50
C LEU A 60 6.91 -4.84 22.19
N TRP A 61 6.89 -3.80 21.34
CA TRP A 61 8.06 -3.02 20.95
C TRP A 61 7.61 -1.66 20.40
N ALA A 62 8.51 -0.67 20.49
CA ALA A 62 8.37 0.62 19.86
C ALA A 62 9.60 0.93 19.00
N SER A 63 9.38 1.62 17.88
CA SER A 63 10.43 2.13 17.01
C SER A 63 10.47 3.65 17.09
N HIS A 64 11.67 4.21 17.15
CA HIS A 64 11.88 5.66 17.16
C HIS A 64 12.44 6.13 15.82
N PHE A 65 11.84 7.18 15.28
CA PHE A 65 12.19 7.75 13.97
C PHE A 65 12.70 9.18 14.11
N GLY A 66 13.12 9.80 13.00
CA GLY A 66 13.56 11.19 13.00
C GLY A 66 12.47 12.12 13.55
N LYS A 67 12.85 13.21 14.24
CA LYS A 67 11.90 14.13 14.91
C LYS A 67 10.84 14.71 13.97
N THR A 68 11.21 14.94 12.71
CA THR A 68 10.35 15.50 11.67
C THR A 68 9.76 14.43 10.74
N GLU A 69 10.16 13.17 10.93
CA GLU A 69 9.73 12.05 10.10
C GLU A 69 8.31 11.61 10.49
N LYS A 70 7.41 11.57 9.50
CA LYS A 70 6.03 11.13 9.68
C LYS A 70 5.75 9.88 8.85
N HIS A 71 4.79 9.08 9.30
CA HIS A 71 4.37 7.85 8.65
C HIS A 71 2.87 7.92 8.42
N TYR A 72 2.46 8.35 7.22
CA TYR A 72 1.05 8.40 6.82
C TYR A 72 0.59 7.13 6.11
N ALA A 73 1.55 6.40 5.52
CA ALA A 73 1.28 5.14 4.87
C ALA A 73 0.93 4.07 5.91
N LYS A 74 -0.08 3.26 5.59
CA LYS A 74 -0.34 2.06 6.37
C LYS A 74 0.85 1.09 6.22
N PRO A 75 1.38 0.54 7.33
CA PRO A 75 2.41 -0.48 7.26
C PRO A 75 1.96 -1.70 6.44
N LEU A 76 2.85 -2.24 5.60
CA LEU A 76 2.60 -3.48 4.87
C LEU A 76 3.25 -4.65 5.61
N VAL A 77 2.48 -5.70 5.88
CA VAL A 77 2.98 -6.93 6.49
C VAL A 77 3.14 -7.99 5.42
N TYR A 78 4.28 -8.67 5.40
CA TYR A 78 4.54 -9.80 4.51
C TYR A 78 5.07 -11.00 5.27
N THR A 79 4.51 -12.18 5.01
CA THR A 79 4.97 -13.45 5.56
C THR A 79 5.92 -14.11 4.56
N LEU A 80 7.19 -14.25 4.95
CA LEU A 80 8.21 -14.97 4.17
C LEU A 80 7.89 -16.47 4.12
N SER A 81 8.50 -17.20 3.18
CA SER A 81 8.30 -18.64 3.01
C SER A 81 8.62 -19.47 4.27
N ALA A 82 9.54 -18.99 5.11
CA ALA A 82 9.89 -19.61 6.40
C ALA A 82 8.94 -19.25 7.55
N GLY A 83 7.86 -18.50 7.29
CA GLY A 83 6.86 -18.09 8.29
C GLY A 83 7.22 -16.83 9.09
N GLN A 84 8.44 -16.30 8.93
CA GLN A 84 8.81 -15.01 9.50
C GLN A 84 8.00 -13.88 8.86
N GLN A 85 7.46 -12.99 9.70
CA GLN A 85 6.74 -11.81 9.24
C GLN A 85 7.65 -10.59 9.29
N VAL A 86 7.60 -9.81 8.21
CA VAL A 86 8.32 -8.54 8.11
C VAL A 86 7.33 -7.40 7.88
N LEU A 87 7.67 -6.25 8.41
CA LEU A 87 6.92 -5.01 8.26
C LEU A 87 7.68 -4.08 7.32
N PHE A 88 7.00 -3.55 6.31
CA PHE A 88 7.50 -2.46 5.48
C PHE A 88 6.88 -1.15 5.93
N LEU A 89 7.74 -0.20 6.30
CA LEU A 89 7.36 1.15 6.68
C LEU A 89 7.91 2.14 5.67
N ALA A 90 7.08 3.09 5.24
CA ALA A 90 7.46 4.21 4.40
C ALA A 90 7.19 5.52 5.13
N SER A 91 8.15 6.44 5.07
CA SER A 91 8.03 7.74 5.74
C SER A 91 8.03 8.93 4.78
N THR A 92 7.65 10.10 5.30
CA THR A 92 7.74 11.39 4.58
C THR A 92 9.15 11.78 4.20
N ALA A 93 10.16 11.18 4.84
CA ALA A 93 11.55 11.35 4.47
C ALA A 93 11.93 10.53 3.23
N ASN A 94 10.99 9.85 2.55
CA ASN A 94 11.28 8.94 1.44
C ASN A 94 12.27 7.82 1.82
N ILE A 95 12.13 7.32 3.06
CA ILE A 95 12.85 6.15 3.55
C ILE A 95 11.87 4.97 3.63
N ILE A 96 12.27 3.85 3.04
CA ILE A 96 11.59 2.56 3.22
C ILE A 96 12.41 1.72 4.19
N ARG A 97 11.76 1.17 5.22
CA ARG A 97 12.38 0.26 6.20
C ARG A 97 11.70 -1.10 6.16
N THR A 98 12.50 -2.13 6.33
CA THR A 98 12.04 -3.50 6.59
C THR A 98 12.39 -3.83 8.04
N ILE A 99 11.39 -4.22 8.81
CA ILE A 99 11.49 -4.48 10.25
C ILE A 99 11.00 -5.90 10.53
N ASP A 100 11.64 -6.61 11.45
CA ASP A 100 11.12 -7.88 11.96
C ASP A 100 9.85 -7.62 12.78
N ALA A 101 8.72 -8.21 12.38
CA ALA A 101 7.43 -7.91 13.01
C ALA A 101 7.33 -8.42 14.46
N LYS A 102 8.12 -9.43 14.83
CA LYS A 102 8.10 -10.03 16.17
C LYS A 102 8.96 -9.24 17.15
N THR A 103 10.14 -8.80 16.72
CA THR A 103 11.12 -8.15 17.61
C THR A 103 11.16 -6.63 17.49
N GLY A 104 10.69 -6.07 16.38
CA GLY A 104 10.85 -4.65 16.06
C GLY A 104 12.25 -4.28 15.57
N GLU A 105 13.11 -5.26 15.26
CA GLU A 105 14.47 -5.02 14.79
C GLU A 105 14.49 -4.50 13.35
N LEU A 106 15.30 -3.47 13.08
CA LEU A 106 15.53 -2.98 11.73
C LEU A 106 16.37 -3.99 10.94
N LEU A 107 15.77 -4.65 9.95
CA LEU A 107 16.44 -5.60 9.08
C LEU A 107 17.14 -4.89 7.91
N ASN A 108 16.49 -3.88 7.35
CA ASN A 108 17.02 -3.12 6.21
C ASN A 108 16.39 -1.73 6.12
N TYR A 109 17.08 -0.78 5.49
CA TYR A 109 16.49 0.50 5.10
C TYR A 109 17.07 1.00 3.79
N ARG A 110 16.29 1.84 3.10
CA ARG A 110 16.69 2.48 1.85
C ARG A 110 16.08 3.87 1.72
N GLN A 111 16.92 4.86 1.45
CA GLN A 111 16.50 6.16 0.92
C GLN A 111 16.11 5.98 -0.55
N VAL A 112 14.86 6.24 -0.92
CA VAL A 112 14.39 6.05 -2.30
C VAL A 112 14.44 7.32 -3.14
N ALA A 113 14.34 8.49 -2.51
CA ALA A 113 14.43 9.81 -3.12
C ALA A 113 14.76 10.84 -2.04
N GLU A 114 15.14 12.06 -2.37
CA GLU A 114 15.25 13.14 -1.38
C GLU A 114 13.91 13.39 -0.67
N PRO A 115 13.90 13.81 0.62
CA PRO A 115 12.67 14.12 1.33
C PRO A 115 11.79 15.10 0.56
N PHE A 116 10.49 14.82 0.49
CA PHE A 116 9.58 15.66 -0.27
C PHE A 116 9.37 17.02 0.42
N PRO A 117 9.64 18.15 -0.24
CA PRO A 117 9.45 19.47 0.35
C PRO A 117 7.95 19.78 0.48
N LEU A 118 7.43 19.67 1.71
CA LEU A 118 6.02 19.95 2.01
C LEU A 118 5.60 21.39 1.66
N ALA A 119 6.54 22.33 1.56
CA ALA A 119 6.28 23.71 1.16
C ALA A 119 5.84 23.85 -0.32
N GLU A 120 6.15 22.87 -1.17
CA GLU A 120 5.85 22.90 -2.60
C GLU A 120 4.51 22.24 -2.94
N VAL A 121 3.79 21.75 -1.92
CA VAL A 121 2.48 21.13 -2.09
C VAL A 121 1.41 22.21 -2.00
N TYR A 122 0.54 22.30 -3.00
CA TYR A 122 -0.64 23.19 -2.98
C TYR A 122 -1.58 22.96 -1.78
N CYS A 123 -1.38 21.87 -1.04
CA CYS A 123 -2.21 21.36 0.04
C CYS A 123 -1.58 21.56 1.45
N THR A 124 -0.67 22.51 1.64
CA THR A 124 0.07 22.71 2.92
C THR A 124 -0.83 22.92 4.15
N GLY A 125 -2.06 23.40 3.97
CA GLY A 125 -3.02 23.59 5.07
C GLY A 125 -3.81 22.33 5.48
N ILE A 126 -3.84 21.28 4.64
CA ILE A 126 -4.62 20.05 4.89
C ILE A 126 -3.76 18.81 5.12
N ALA A 127 -2.47 18.86 4.81
CA ALA A 127 -1.55 17.73 5.01
C ALA A 127 -1.39 17.31 6.49
N GLU A 128 -1.61 18.21 7.44
CA GLU A 128 -1.61 17.87 8.87
C GLU A 128 -2.89 17.13 9.33
N TRP A 129 -3.96 17.17 8.53
CA TRP A 129 -5.30 16.70 8.92
C TRP A 129 -5.81 15.54 8.06
N VAL A 130 -5.23 15.29 6.89
CA VAL A 130 -5.67 14.24 5.96
C VAL A 130 -4.71 13.06 6.00
N HIS A 131 -5.21 11.91 6.46
CA HIS A 131 -4.55 10.63 6.23
C HIS A 131 -4.41 10.41 4.73
N GLN A 132 -3.18 10.27 4.24
CA GLN A 132 -2.90 9.98 2.84
C GLN A 132 -3.16 8.50 2.52
N THR A 133 -4.41 8.06 2.68
CA THR A 133 -4.89 6.75 2.21
C THR A 133 -5.92 6.87 1.08
N THR A 134 -6.31 8.08 0.70
CA THR A 134 -7.21 8.29 -0.46
C THR A 134 -6.74 9.49 -1.28
N LEU A 135 -6.11 9.21 -2.43
CA LEU A 135 -6.00 10.04 -3.65
C LEU A 135 -6.49 11.50 -3.54
N GLY A 136 -5.81 12.32 -2.73
CA GLY A 136 -6.33 13.63 -2.33
C GLY A 136 -5.58 14.86 -2.86
N CYS A 137 -4.39 14.68 -3.46
CA CYS A 137 -3.69 15.76 -4.18
C CYS A 137 -2.88 15.11 -5.33
N ILE A 138 -3.55 14.74 -6.42
CA ILE A 138 -2.93 14.47 -7.72
C ILE A 138 -3.66 15.34 -8.74
N TYR A 139 -2.90 15.97 -9.64
CA TYR A 139 -3.40 16.75 -10.79
C TYR A 139 -4.56 16.08 -11.52
#